data_AF-A0A947ZCU7-F1
#
_entry.id   AF-A0A947ZCU7-F1
#
_cell.length_a   1.000
_cell.length_b   1.000
_cell.length_c   1.000
_cell.angle_alpha   90.00
_cell.angle_beta   90.00
_cell.angle_gamma   90.00
#
_symmetry.space_group_name_H-M   'P 1'
#
loop_
_entity.id
_entity.type
_entity.pdbx_description
1 polymer ?
#
loop_
_entity_poly.entity_id
_entity_poly.type
_entity_poly.pdbx_seq_one_letter_code
_entity_poly.pdbx_strand_id
1 'polypeptide(L)'
;MELAGPLSTQAELIDEISRLKKERNAVILVHNYQLEEVQRAGDILGDSLGLSREAAATSSEVIVFCGVHFMAETAKILSPHKRVLLPVKHAGCPMADMVEPHSLRALKNKHPDAVVITYVNSTAETKAESDYCCTSANAQQIVNSLPVDQKIIF
;
A
#
# COMPACT_ATOMS: atom_id res chain seq x y z
N MET A 1 -10.40 18.93 26.78
CA MET A 1 -9.49 18.94 25.62
C MET A 1 -10.35 19.33 24.43
N GLU A 2 -10.35 20.62 24.10
CA GLU A 2 -11.23 21.19 23.07
C GLU A 2 -10.94 20.55 21.71
N LEU A 3 -11.98 20.02 21.08
CA LEU A 3 -11.97 19.71 19.65
C LEU A 3 -11.98 21.06 18.93
N ALA A 4 -10.94 21.34 18.14
CA ALA A 4 -10.87 22.52 17.30
C ALA A 4 -12.16 22.68 16.47
N GLY A 5 -12.68 23.91 16.40
CA GLY A 5 -13.86 24.27 15.62
C GLY A 5 -13.67 23.99 14.11
N PRO A 6 -14.71 24.19 13.28
CA PRO A 6 -14.65 23.83 11.87
C PRO A 6 -13.53 24.63 11.18
N LEU A 7 -12.46 23.95 10.77
CA LEU A 7 -11.41 24.49 9.92
C LEU A 7 -12.08 25.01 8.64
N SER A 8 -11.99 26.31 8.37
CA SER A 8 -12.92 27.01 7.47
C SER A 8 -12.34 27.25 6.07
N THR A 9 -11.02 27.12 5.90
CA THR A 9 -10.36 27.19 4.59
C THR A 9 -9.36 26.05 4.36
N GLN A 10 -9.08 25.74 3.09
CA GLN A 10 -8.10 24.73 2.70
C GLN A 10 -6.69 25.04 3.24
N ALA A 11 -6.32 26.33 3.31
CA ALA A 11 -5.03 26.75 3.85
C ALA A 11 -4.91 26.42 5.35
N GLU A 12 -5.95 26.71 6.14
CA GLU A 12 -6.00 26.36 7.57
C GLU A 12 -5.87 24.85 7.80
N LEU A 13 -6.52 24.04 6.95
CA LEU A 13 -6.39 22.58 7.00
C LEU A 13 -4.95 22.12 6.73
N ILE A 14 -4.29 22.67 5.71
CA ILE A 14 -2.90 22.30 5.36
C ILE A 14 -1.92 22.70 6.46
N ASP A 15 -2.12 23.86 7.09
CA ASP A 15 -1.29 24.32 8.20
C ASP A 15 -1.46 23.40 9.42
N GLU A 16 -2.69 23.03 9.73
CA GLU A 16 -2.98 22.12 10.85
C GLU A 16 -2.44 20.71 10.59
N ILE A 17 -2.58 20.18 9.36
CA ILE A 17 -1.96 18.91 8.94
C ILE A 17 -0.43 18.98 9.12
N SER A 18 0.19 20.08 8.69
CA SER A 18 1.63 20.28 8.80
C SER A 18 2.10 20.36 10.26
N ARG A 19 1.32 21.00 11.14
CA ARG A 19 1.58 21.03 12.59
C ARG A 19 1.50 19.63 13.19
N LEU A 20 0.40 18.91 12.97
CA LEU A 20 0.20 17.55 13.48
C LEU A 20 1.24 16.57 12.96
N LYS A 21 1.64 16.70 11.68
CA LYS A 21 2.68 15.87 11.08
C LYS A 21 4.00 15.95 11.85
N LYS A 22 4.43 17.18 12.19
CA LYS A 22 5.65 17.42 12.99
C LYS A 22 5.51 16.87 14.40
N GLU A 23 4.38 17.14 15.08
CA GLU A 23 4.14 16.68 16.46
C GLU A 23 4.10 15.16 16.59
N ARG A 24 3.71 14.46 15.53
CA ARG A 24 3.56 12.99 15.52
C ARG A 24 4.72 12.27 14.87
N ASN A 25 5.77 12.97 14.45
CA ASN A 25 6.85 12.41 13.62
C ASN A 25 6.28 11.54 12.48
N ALA A 26 5.35 12.15 11.72
CA ALA A 26 4.60 11.48 10.68
C ALA A 26 5.11 11.83 9.28
N VAL A 27 4.88 10.91 8.34
CA VAL A 27 4.99 11.17 6.89
C VAL A 27 3.64 10.88 6.22
N ILE A 28 3.30 11.68 5.22
CA ILE A 28 2.08 11.52 4.42
C ILE A 28 2.48 11.03 3.02
N LEU A 29 2.14 9.77 2.76
CA LEU A 29 2.38 9.10 1.47
C LEU A 29 1.12 9.22 0.62
N VAL A 30 1.23 9.74 -0.60
CA VAL A 30 0.08 10.06 -1.45
C VAL A 30 0.17 9.34 -2.78
N HIS A 31 -0.86 8.56 -3.11
CA HIS A 31 -0.94 7.91 -4.41
C HIS A 31 -1.26 8.93 -5.52
N ASN A 32 -0.72 8.71 -6.72
CA ASN A 32 -0.91 9.55 -7.91
C ASN A 32 -2.37 9.85 -8.29
N TYR A 33 -3.33 9.05 -7.82
CA TYR A 33 -4.77 9.21 -8.10
C TYR A 33 -5.54 10.01 -7.03
N GLN A 34 -4.86 10.50 -5.99
CA GLN A 34 -5.50 11.34 -4.99
C GLN A 34 -5.83 12.72 -5.54
N LEU A 35 -6.82 13.38 -4.93
CA LEU A 35 -7.19 14.76 -5.25
C LEU A 35 -6.00 15.71 -5.08
N GLU A 36 -5.94 16.77 -5.89
CA GLU A 36 -4.84 17.73 -5.88
C GLU A 36 -4.59 18.33 -4.48
N GLU A 37 -5.65 18.63 -3.75
CA GLU A 37 -5.58 19.14 -2.38
C GLU A 37 -4.90 18.18 -1.39
N VAL A 38 -5.09 16.87 -1.59
CA VAL A 38 -4.43 15.82 -0.79
C VAL A 38 -2.96 15.70 -1.20
N GLN A 39 -2.66 15.79 -2.49
CA GLN A 39 -1.28 15.79 -2.99
C GLN A 39 -0.50 16.98 -2.45
N ARG A 40 -1.10 18.18 -2.40
CA ARG A 40 -0.51 19.39 -1.82
C ARG A 40 -0.20 19.27 -0.33
N ALA A 41 -0.99 18.48 0.41
CA ALA A 41 -0.76 18.22 1.84
C ALA A 41 0.26 17.08 2.09
N GLY A 42 0.58 16.30 1.05
CA GLY A 42 1.47 15.14 1.10
C GLY A 42 2.96 15.48 1.17
N ASP A 43 3.76 14.51 1.62
CA ASP A 43 5.23 14.61 1.59
C ASP A 43 5.82 13.91 0.36
N ILE A 44 5.25 12.76 0.00
CA ILE A 44 5.76 11.91 -1.07
C ILE A 44 4.59 11.50 -1.96
N LEU A 45 4.72 11.82 -3.25
CA LEU A 45 3.80 11.44 -4.30
C LEU A 45 4.38 10.27 -5.10
N GLY A 46 3.60 9.22 -5.34
CA GLY A 46 4.11 8.06 -6.09
C GLY A 46 3.09 7.00 -6.45
N ASP A 47 3.59 5.94 -7.09
CA ASP A 47 2.84 4.72 -7.38
C ASP A 47 2.84 3.74 -6.19
N SER A 48 2.11 2.63 -6.32
CA SER A 48 1.98 1.61 -5.27
C SER A 48 3.31 1.08 -4.73
N LEU A 49 4.27 0.78 -5.60
CA LEU A 49 5.55 0.17 -5.21
C LEU A 49 6.49 1.20 -4.60
N GLY A 50 6.59 2.37 -5.23
CA GLY A 50 7.39 3.49 -4.76
C GLY A 50 6.99 3.86 -3.34
N LEU A 51 5.69 4.10 -3.11
CA LEU A 51 5.21 4.47 -1.77
C LEU A 51 5.43 3.35 -0.73
N SER A 52 5.32 2.08 -1.12
CA SER A 52 5.60 0.97 -0.21
C SER A 52 7.09 0.90 0.18
N ARG A 53 8.00 1.24 -0.73
CA ARG A 53 9.45 1.34 -0.45
C ARG A 53 9.77 2.55 0.43
N GLU A 54 9.14 3.69 0.16
CA GLU A 54 9.29 4.90 0.97
C GLU A 54 8.77 4.70 2.41
N ALA A 55 7.65 3.97 2.55
CA ALA A 55 7.15 3.54 3.86
C ALA A 55 8.19 2.74 4.64
N ALA A 56 8.91 1.83 3.99
CA ALA A 56 9.97 1.04 4.62
C ALA A 56 11.20 1.91 4.97
N ALA A 57 11.62 2.78 4.05
CA ALA A 57 12.85 3.56 4.16
C ALA A 57 12.77 4.76 5.12
N THR A 58 11.59 5.35 5.33
CA THR A 58 11.43 6.53 6.20
C THR A 58 11.81 6.25 7.66
N SER A 59 12.34 7.26 8.35
CA SER A 59 12.56 7.25 9.81
C SER A 59 11.33 7.69 10.62
N SER A 60 10.24 8.08 9.96
CA SER A 60 8.98 8.48 10.62
C SER A 60 8.35 7.31 11.37
N GLU A 61 7.76 7.60 12.54
CA GLU A 61 7.08 6.61 13.38
C GLU A 61 5.64 6.35 12.91
N VAL A 62 5.03 7.36 12.31
CA VAL A 62 3.66 7.34 11.80
C VAL A 62 3.66 7.55 10.29
N ILE A 63 2.88 6.72 9.59
CA ILE A 63 2.65 6.83 8.16
C ILE A 63 1.17 7.06 7.95
N VAL A 64 0.81 8.18 7.35
CA VAL A 64 -0.55 8.42 6.84
C VAL A 64 -0.54 8.06 5.36
N PHE A 65 -1.22 6.99 5.01
CA PHE A 65 -1.25 6.47 3.65
C PHE A 65 -2.52 6.94 2.93
N CYS A 66 -2.38 7.97 2.10
CA CYS A 66 -3.44 8.50 1.25
C CYS A 66 -3.54 7.66 -0.03
N GLY A 67 -4.19 6.51 0.08
CA GLY A 67 -4.38 5.53 -0.98
C GLY A 67 -5.54 4.59 -0.65
N VAL A 68 -5.40 3.32 -1.04
CA VAL A 68 -6.40 2.27 -0.78
C VAL A 68 -5.86 1.20 0.18
N HIS A 69 -6.76 0.37 0.71
CA HIS A 69 -6.52 -0.57 1.80
C HIS A 69 -5.30 -1.45 1.60
N PHE A 70 -5.19 -2.16 0.46
CA PHE A 70 -4.07 -3.05 0.21
C PHE A 70 -2.71 -2.33 0.18
N MET A 71 -2.69 -1.06 -0.21
CA MET A 71 -1.44 -0.27 -0.23
C MET A 71 -1.01 0.05 1.20
N ALA A 72 -1.95 0.46 2.05
CA ALA A 72 -1.70 0.69 3.47
C ALA A 72 -1.28 -0.61 4.19
N GLU A 73 -1.90 -1.75 3.85
CA GLU A 73 -1.47 -3.06 4.34
C GLU A 73 -0.04 -3.38 3.90
N THR A 74 0.31 -3.14 2.63
CA THR A 74 1.66 -3.38 2.11
C THR A 74 2.68 -2.50 2.85
N ALA A 75 2.38 -1.22 3.06
CA ALA A 75 3.21 -0.33 3.87
C ALA A 75 3.39 -0.86 5.31
N LYS A 76 2.32 -1.41 5.91
CA LYS A 76 2.39 -2.01 7.26
C LYS A 76 3.19 -3.30 7.30
N ILE A 77 3.08 -4.14 6.28
CA ILE A 77 3.87 -5.38 6.13
C ILE A 77 5.37 -5.04 6.06
N LEU A 78 5.74 -4.03 5.27
CA LEU A 78 7.14 -3.61 5.12
C LEU A 78 7.64 -2.76 6.30
N SER A 79 6.74 -2.23 7.12
CA SER A 79 7.04 -1.40 8.29
C SER A 79 6.31 -1.89 9.55
N PRO A 80 6.61 -3.13 10.00
CA PRO A 80 5.81 -3.78 11.05
C PRO A 80 5.82 -3.01 12.37
N HIS A 81 6.86 -2.24 12.67
CA HIS A 81 7.00 -1.46 13.89
C HIS A 81 6.39 -0.05 13.82
N LYS A 82 6.09 0.46 12.61
CA LYS A 82 5.53 1.80 12.42
C LYS A 82 4.00 1.78 12.52
N ARG A 83 3.39 2.89 12.92
CA ARG A 83 1.93 3.05 12.89
C ARG A 83 1.51 3.50 11.49
N VAL A 84 0.70 2.69 10.80
CA VAL A 84 0.14 3.05 9.50
C VAL A 84 -1.33 3.40 9.66
N LEU A 85 -1.72 4.57 9.17
CA LEU A 85 -3.08 5.10 9.21
C LEU A 85 -3.61 5.23 7.79
N LEU A 86 -4.81 4.71 7.56
CA LEU A 86 -5.58 4.93 6.34
C LEU A 86 -6.71 5.93 6.68
N PRO A 87 -6.70 7.16 6.12
CA PRO A 87 -7.69 8.19 6.48
C PRO A 87 -9.14 7.74 6.30
N VAL A 88 -9.41 6.96 5.25
CA VAL A 88 -10.73 6.38 4.96
C VAL A 88 -10.62 4.87 5.00
N LYS A 89 -11.04 4.26 6.12
CA LYS A 89 -10.89 2.82 6.38
C LYS A 89 -11.42 1.91 5.27
N HIS A 90 -12.47 2.36 4.57
CA HIS A 90 -13.14 1.61 3.49
C HIS A 90 -12.68 1.98 2.08
N ALA A 91 -11.60 2.76 1.92
CA ALA A 91 -11.01 3.02 0.61
C ALA A 91 -10.43 1.72 0.04
N GLY A 92 -11.20 1.01 -0.79
CA GLY A 92 -10.86 -0.30 -1.33
C GLY A 92 -10.46 -0.29 -2.80
N CYS A 93 -10.15 -1.47 -3.33
CA CYS A 93 -9.93 -1.70 -4.75
C CYS A 93 -10.67 -2.98 -5.14
N PRO A 94 -11.74 -2.91 -5.94
CA PRO A 94 -12.54 -4.09 -6.29
C PRO A 94 -11.72 -5.23 -6.91
N MET A 95 -10.65 -4.89 -7.63
CA MET A 95 -9.73 -5.87 -8.22
C MET A 95 -8.95 -6.66 -7.15
N ALA A 96 -8.60 -6.02 -6.03
CA ALA A 96 -7.92 -6.71 -4.93
C ALA A 96 -8.79 -7.75 -4.24
N ASP A 97 -10.11 -7.59 -4.34
CA ASP A 97 -11.11 -8.48 -3.74
C ASP A 97 -11.54 -9.63 -4.69
N MET A 98 -11.02 -9.67 -5.93
CA MET A 98 -11.37 -10.70 -6.91
C MET A 98 -10.75 -12.07 -6.63
N VAL A 99 -9.65 -12.11 -5.86
CA VAL A 99 -8.94 -13.35 -5.55
C VAL A 99 -9.18 -13.72 -4.09
N GLU A 100 -9.89 -14.81 -3.87
CA GLU A 100 -10.12 -15.37 -2.55
C GLU A 100 -8.95 -16.29 -2.14
N PRO A 101 -8.39 -16.13 -0.93
CA PRO A 101 -7.22 -16.91 -0.49
C PRO A 101 -7.43 -18.43 -0.53
N HIS A 102 -8.65 -18.92 -0.23
CA HIS A 102 -8.95 -20.35 -0.28
C HIS A 102 -8.94 -20.90 -1.72
N SER A 103 -9.37 -20.10 -2.69
CA SER A 103 -9.33 -20.45 -4.11
C SER A 103 -7.89 -20.52 -4.62
N LEU A 104 -7.03 -19.60 -4.19
CA LEU A 104 -5.60 -19.66 -4.49
C LEU A 104 -4.93 -20.90 -3.88
N ARG A 105 -5.22 -21.23 -2.60
CA ARG A 105 -4.73 -22.47 -1.96
C ARG A 105 -5.15 -23.72 -2.74
N ALA A 106 -6.40 -23.78 -3.18
CA ALA A 106 -6.89 -24.91 -3.98
C ALA A 106 -6.16 -25.02 -5.33
N LEU A 107 -5.82 -23.90 -5.96
CA LEU A 107 -5.05 -23.87 -7.20
C LEU A 107 -3.59 -24.31 -6.97
N LYS A 108 -2.94 -23.83 -5.90
CA LYS A 108 -1.59 -24.27 -5.48
C LYS A 108 -1.52 -25.78 -5.30
N ASN A 109 -2.51 -26.38 -4.64
CA ASN A 109 -2.57 -27.83 -4.44
C ASN A 109 -2.68 -28.63 -5.75
N LYS A 110 -3.27 -28.06 -6.80
CA LYS A 110 -3.33 -28.68 -8.14
C LYS A 110 -2.03 -28.50 -8.94
N HIS A 111 -1.18 -27.55 -8.54
CA HIS A 111 0.07 -27.20 -9.21
C HIS A 111 1.21 -27.04 -8.20
N PRO A 112 1.62 -28.13 -7.52
CA PRO A 112 2.56 -28.05 -6.40
C PRO A 112 3.95 -27.53 -6.78
N ASP A 113 4.35 -27.67 -8.05
CA ASP A 113 5.64 -27.18 -8.57
C ASP A 113 5.56 -25.75 -9.12
N ALA A 114 4.38 -25.10 -9.08
CA ALA A 114 4.21 -23.75 -9.60
C ALA A 114 4.58 -22.70 -8.56
N VAL A 115 5.26 -21.65 -9.01
CA VAL A 115 5.53 -20.45 -8.23
C VAL A 115 4.33 -19.51 -8.32
N VAL A 116 3.93 -18.92 -7.20
CA VAL A 116 2.84 -17.95 -7.12
C VAL A 116 3.41 -16.53 -7.14
N ILE A 117 3.09 -15.79 -8.20
CA ILE A 117 3.41 -14.36 -8.31
C ILE A 117 2.10 -13.60 -8.21
N THR A 118 1.94 -12.77 -7.18
CA THR A 118 0.69 -12.04 -6.97
C THR A 118 0.89 -10.55 -7.19
N TYR A 119 -0.03 -9.94 -7.93
CA TYR A 119 -0.06 -8.49 -8.10
C TYR A 119 -0.36 -7.79 -6.77
N VAL A 120 0.31 -6.67 -6.47
CA VAL A 120 0.15 -5.97 -5.18
C VAL A 120 -1.27 -5.50 -4.91
N ASN A 121 -2.10 -5.31 -5.94
CA ASN A 121 -3.54 -5.08 -5.80
C ASN A 121 -4.24 -6.40 -5.45
N SER A 122 -4.02 -6.86 -4.23
CA SER A 122 -4.53 -8.09 -3.62
C SER A 122 -4.60 -7.88 -2.11
N THR A 123 -5.32 -8.71 -1.37
CA THR A 123 -5.35 -8.61 0.09
C THR A 123 -4.01 -9.06 0.71
N ALA A 124 -3.73 -8.65 1.94
CA ALA A 124 -2.62 -9.22 2.71
C ALA A 124 -2.71 -10.75 2.87
N GLU A 125 -3.94 -11.29 2.99
CA GLU A 125 -4.14 -12.74 3.10
C GLU A 125 -3.76 -13.47 1.81
N THR A 126 -4.12 -12.93 0.64
CA THR A 126 -3.69 -13.50 -0.66
C THR A 126 -2.16 -13.42 -0.79
N LYS A 127 -1.53 -12.32 -0.39
CA LYS A 127 -0.06 -12.19 -0.41
C LYS A 127 0.66 -13.21 0.47
N ALA A 128 0.05 -13.62 1.59
CA ALA A 128 0.63 -14.63 2.48
C ALA A 128 0.72 -16.02 1.81
N GLU A 129 -0.04 -16.24 0.72
CA GLU A 129 0.02 -17.45 -0.08
C GLU A 129 0.98 -17.35 -1.28
N SER A 130 1.61 -16.20 -1.50
CA SER A 130 2.44 -15.91 -2.65
C SER A 130 3.92 -16.12 -2.37
N ASP A 131 4.67 -16.56 -3.38
CA ASP A 131 6.13 -16.60 -3.32
C ASP A 131 6.73 -15.22 -3.66
N TYR A 132 6.09 -14.49 -4.58
CA TYR A 132 6.50 -13.15 -4.99
C TYR A 132 5.30 -12.20 -5.05
N CYS A 133 5.54 -10.93 -4.72
CA CYS A 133 4.63 -9.83 -5.01
C CYS A 133 5.18 -8.98 -6.15
N CYS A 134 4.33 -8.54 -7.07
CA CYS A 134 4.73 -7.72 -8.21
C CYS A 134 3.79 -6.53 -8.47
N THR A 135 4.29 -5.57 -9.22
CA THR A 135 3.55 -4.43 -9.78
C THR A 135 3.75 -4.40 -11.29
N SER A 136 3.04 -3.52 -11.99
CA SER A 136 3.20 -3.38 -13.44
C SER A 136 4.62 -2.99 -13.82
N ALA A 137 5.35 -2.32 -12.92
CA ALA A 137 6.72 -1.87 -13.15
C ALA A 137 7.78 -2.98 -13.07
N ASN A 138 7.51 -4.09 -12.36
CA ASN A 138 8.52 -5.13 -12.10
C ASN A 138 8.06 -6.57 -12.35
N ALA A 139 6.81 -6.80 -12.78
CA ALA A 139 6.31 -8.15 -13.07
C ALA A 139 7.19 -8.90 -14.09
N GLN A 140 7.56 -8.25 -15.21
CA GLN A 140 8.43 -8.85 -16.21
C GLN A 140 9.82 -9.19 -15.66
N GLN A 141 10.38 -8.34 -14.80
CA GLN A 141 11.69 -8.58 -14.19
C GLN A 141 11.66 -9.80 -13.27
N ILE A 142 10.59 -9.97 -12.47
CA ILE A 142 10.41 -11.12 -11.60
C ILE A 142 10.27 -12.40 -12.44
N VAL A 143 9.39 -12.40 -13.45
CA VAL A 143 9.20 -13.57 -14.32
C VAL A 143 10.50 -13.97 -15.01
N ASN A 144 11.27 -13.02 -15.55
CA ASN A 144 12.53 -13.29 -16.22
C ASN A 144 13.65 -13.77 -15.26
N SER A 145 13.47 -13.63 -13.94
CA SER A 145 14.44 -14.11 -12.95
C SER A 145 14.25 -15.59 -12.59
N LEU A 146 13.12 -16.19 -12.98
CA LEU A 146 12.80 -17.59 -12.74
C LEU A 146 13.39 -18.50 -13.84
N PRO A 147 13.57 -19.80 -13.58
CA PRO A 147 13.90 -20.77 -14.63
C PRO A 147 12.91 -20.71 -15.80
N VAL A 148 13.40 -20.90 -17.03
CA VAL A 148 12.59 -20.76 -18.26
C VAL A 148 11.38 -21.69 -18.29
N ASP A 149 11.48 -22.86 -17.67
CA ASP A 149 10.46 -23.89 -17.57
C ASP A 149 9.62 -23.83 -16.29
N GLN A 150 9.86 -22.83 -15.42
CA GLN A 150 9.11 -22.65 -14.19
C GLN A 150 7.63 -22.37 -14.47
N LYS A 151 6.74 -23.21 -13.95
CA LYS A 151 5.30 -22.95 -13.98
C LYS A 151 4.96 -21.80 -13.05
N ILE A 152 4.07 -20.92 -13.48
CA ILE A 152 3.66 -19.73 -12.72
C ILE A 152 2.15 -19.72 -12.57
N ILE A 153 1.69 -19.48 -11.34
CA ILE A 153 0.35 -18.98 -11.04
C ILE A 153 0.49 -17.46 -10.89
N PHE A 154 -0.27 -16.69 -11.69
CA PHE A 154 -0.26 -15.23 -11.68
C PHE A 154 -1.65 -14.67 -11.37
#